data_AF-A0A8K0MAA3-F1
#
_entry.id   AF-A0A8K0MAA3-F1
#
_cell.length_a   1.000
_cell.length_b   1.000
_cell.length_c   1.000
_cell.angle_alpha   90.00
_cell.angle_beta   90.00
_cell.angle_gamma   90.00
#
_symmetry.space_group_name_H-M   'P 1'
#
loop_
_entity.id
_entity.type
_entity.pdbx_description
1 polymer ?
#
loop_
_entity_poly.entity_id
_entity_poly.type
_entity_poly.pdbx_seq_one_letter_code
_entity_poly.pdbx_strand_id
1 'polypeptide(L)'
;MSIWLSTIDLQEHAIDRQLESFIANNYPGEVTPAAPGTSRPLFVHFKFSRCVKDEVTRSRRNPDQIDIALTILRDFLKTTPTAKAADILIITPYAAMIDAIASARKRPRFAALQTMRPASTIYSIQGQEGDMVAVITGTTKAVGPGFTADDRRLNVMMSRHKSALVVFGDLHVAGHLEKTNPVAKGSKPPKAKEIAAVRVQNPEGEVTFIRPKCLKKINQILLDLGRVLTIESAWKKKVKEARKAKKDEEVEEVEEVEEVEEVEEVEEVEEVEEVEEAEEPKGATVL
;
A
#
# COMPACT_ATOMS: atom_id res chain seq x y z
N MET A 1 12.03 -22.74 15.69
CA MET A 1 11.28 -22.62 14.42
C MET A 1 12.32 -22.40 13.34
N SER A 2 12.91 -23.50 12.88
CA SER A 2 14.08 -23.55 12.00
C SER A 2 13.60 -23.81 10.57
N ILE A 3 12.79 -22.88 10.04
CA ILE A 3 12.05 -23.06 8.77
C ILE A 3 12.80 -22.44 7.56
N TRP A 4 13.89 -21.71 7.79
CA TRP A 4 14.54 -20.88 6.76
C TRP A 4 16.04 -21.17 6.59
N LEU A 5 16.42 -22.45 6.65
CA LEU A 5 17.78 -22.91 6.38
C LEU A 5 17.72 -23.91 5.23
N SER A 6 17.47 -23.42 4.02
CA SER A 6 17.73 -24.16 2.78
C SER A 6 19.14 -23.82 2.30
N THR A 7 19.92 -24.83 1.90
CA THR A 7 21.22 -24.63 1.27
C THR A 7 20.99 -24.04 -0.12
N ILE A 8 21.14 -22.72 -0.25
CA ILE A 8 20.77 -21.98 -1.47
C ILE A 8 21.75 -22.15 -2.63
N ASP A 9 22.77 -23.01 -2.54
CA ASP A 9 23.79 -23.12 -3.59
C ASP A 9 23.33 -23.98 -4.79
N LEU A 10 22.21 -24.69 -4.65
CA LEU A 10 21.63 -25.49 -5.73
C LEU A 10 21.09 -24.60 -6.87
N GLN A 11 21.09 -25.15 -8.09
CA GLN A 11 20.62 -24.41 -9.27
C GLN A 11 19.13 -24.06 -9.19
N GLU A 12 18.32 -24.90 -8.54
CA GLU A 12 16.91 -24.64 -8.25
C GLU A 12 16.66 -23.41 -7.38
N HIS A 13 17.69 -22.94 -6.65
CA HIS A 13 17.64 -21.72 -5.85
C HIS A 13 18.16 -20.47 -6.56
N ALA A 14 18.39 -20.54 -7.88
CA ALA A 14 18.94 -19.42 -8.65
C ALA A 14 18.08 -18.15 -8.58
N ILE A 15 16.75 -18.28 -8.55
CA ILE A 15 15.84 -17.13 -8.51
C ILE A 15 15.94 -16.34 -7.19
N ASP A 16 16.26 -17.01 -6.08
CA ASP A 16 16.50 -16.35 -4.78
C ASP A 16 17.80 -15.53 -4.80
N ARG A 17 18.89 -16.11 -5.31
CA ARG A 17 20.18 -15.39 -5.47
C ARG A 17 20.06 -14.20 -6.42
N GLN A 18 19.28 -14.37 -7.48
CA GLN A 18 18.94 -13.30 -8.43
C GLN A 18 18.15 -12.19 -7.74
N LEU A 19 17.15 -12.54 -6.92
CA LEU A 19 16.39 -11.58 -6.15
C LEU A 19 17.29 -10.81 -5.17
N GLU A 20 18.16 -11.48 -4.42
CA GLU A 20 19.13 -10.81 -3.52
C GLU A 20 20.02 -9.83 -4.31
N SER A 21 20.55 -10.25 -5.46
CA SER A 21 21.37 -9.40 -6.32
C SER A 21 20.58 -8.19 -6.85
N PHE A 22 19.33 -8.41 -7.27
CA PHE A 22 18.44 -7.34 -7.71
C PHE A 22 18.20 -6.32 -6.60
N ILE A 23 17.90 -6.77 -5.38
CA ILE A 23 17.65 -5.89 -4.24
C ILE A 23 18.92 -5.12 -3.86
N ALA A 24 20.07 -5.78 -3.79
CA ALA A 24 21.33 -5.13 -3.47
C ALA A 24 21.70 -4.03 -4.48
N ASN A 25 21.45 -4.26 -5.77
CA ASN A 25 21.78 -3.31 -6.83
C ASN A 25 20.79 -2.14 -6.93
N ASN A 26 19.49 -2.39 -6.73
CA ASN A 26 18.46 -1.37 -6.93
C ASN A 26 18.09 -0.62 -5.65
N TYR A 27 18.40 -1.20 -4.48
CA TYR A 27 18.10 -0.64 -3.16
C TYR A 27 19.31 -0.79 -2.22
N PRO A 28 20.47 -0.22 -2.59
CA PRO A 28 21.72 -0.41 -1.84
C PRO A 28 21.59 0.12 -0.41
N GLY A 29 21.87 -0.73 0.57
CA GLY A 29 21.83 -0.38 2.00
C GLY A 29 20.43 -0.33 2.63
N GLU A 30 19.36 -0.49 1.84
CA GLU A 30 17.97 -0.46 2.35
C GLU A 30 17.55 -1.79 3.00
N VAL A 31 18.18 -2.89 2.61
CA VAL A 31 17.87 -4.24 3.11
C VAL A 31 19.18 -4.95 3.45
N THR A 32 19.22 -5.58 4.63
CA THR A 32 20.33 -6.44 5.02
C THR A 32 20.32 -7.71 4.16
N PRO A 33 21.43 -8.06 3.47
CA PRO A 33 21.51 -9.30 2.70
C PRO A 33 21.22 -10.53 3.57
N ALA A 34 20.68 -11.59 2.97
CA ALA A 34 20.63 -12.88 3.64
C ALA A 34 22.05 -13.36 3.97
N ALA A 35 22.20 -14.12 5.06
CA ALA A 35 23.51 -14.67 5.40
C ALA A 35 23.95 -15.67 4.29
N PRO A 36 25.26 -15.78 3.99
CA PRO A 36 25.74 -16.73 2.99
C PRO A 36 25.19 -18.14 3.22
N GLY A 37 24.70 -18.78 2.16
CA GLY A 37 24.12 -20.13 2.24
C GLY A 37 22.69 -20.19 2.79
N THR A 38 22.02 -19.06 3.04
CA THR A 38 20.63 -19.03 3.55
C THR A 38 19.70 -18.21 2.66
N SER A 39 18.45 -18.64 2.47
CA SER A 39 17.37 -17.82 1.91
C SER A 39 16.54 -17.22 3.05
N ARG A 40 16.15 -15.96 2.92
CA ARG A 40 15.26 -15.28 3.88
C ARG A 40 14.18 -14.51 3.15
N PRO A 41 12.91 -14.62 3.58
CA PRO A 41 11.83 -13.83 3.00
C PRO A 41 12.16 -12.33 3.02
N LEU A 42 11.77 -11.65 1.96
CA LEU A 42 11.81 -10.20 1.86
C LEU A 42 10.42 -9.63 2.15
N PHE A 43 10.32 -8.62 3.01
CA PHE A 43 9.09 -7.85 3.15
C PHE A 43 9.25 -6.51 2.44
N VAL A 44 8.34 -6.18 1.54
CA VAL A 44 8.24 -4.85 0.93
C VAL A 44 7.10 -4.10 1.60
N HIS A 45 7.47 -3.20 2.51
CA HIS A 45 6.55 -2.37 3.27
C HIS A 45 6.10 -1.16 2.47
N PHE A 46 4.79 -1.05 2.25
CA PHE A 46 4.17 0.06 1.58
C PHE A 46 3.58 1.08 2.56
N LYS A 47 4.27 2.21 2.70
CA LYS A 47 3.76 3.36 3.45
C LYS A 47 2.68 4.07 2.64
N PHE A 48 1.57 4.39 3.32
CA PHE A 48 0.46 5.18 2.77
C PHE A 48 -0.28 4.55 1.57
N SER A 49 -0.19 3.23 1.40
CA SER A 49 -1.05 2.53 0.43
C SER A 49 -2.52 2.58 0.87
N ARG A 50 -3.44 2.54 -0.10
CA ARG A 50 -4.88 2.58 0.18
C ARG A 50 -5.57 1.26 -0.09
N CYS A 51 -6.34 0.82 0.90
CA CYS A 51 -7.32 -0.24 0.70
C CYS A 51 -8.65 0.39 0.29
N VAL A 52 -9.07 0.17 -0.95
CA VAL A 52 -10.34 0.61 -1.50
C VAL A 52 -11.36 -0.51 -1.32
N LYS A 53 -12.54 -0.16 -0.82
CA LYS A 53 -13.69 -1.06 -0.73
C LYS A 53 -14.63 -0.74 -1.88
N ASP A 54 -15.03 -1.77 -2.62
CA ASP A 54 -16.08 -1.67 -3.61
C ASP A 54 -17.44 -1.56 -2.91
N GLU A 55 -18.27 -0.58 -3.29
CA GLU A 55 -19.51 -0.28 -2.55
C GLU A 55 -20.58 -1.37 -2.74
N VAL A 56 -20.63 -1.98 -3.92
CA VAL A 56 -21.63 -2.98 -4.28
C VAL A 56 -21.24 -4.35 -3.76
N THR A 57 -20.05 -4.82 -4.11
CA THR A 57 -19.56 -6.16 -3.77
C THR A 57 -18.94 -6.24 -2.37
N ARG A 58 -18.71 -5.09 -1.72
CA ARG A 58 -17.98 -4.95 -0.44
C ARG A 58 -16.56 -5.51 -0.46
N SER A 59 -16.06 -5.88 -1.64
CA SER A 59 -14.74 -6.46 -1.81
C SER A 59 -13.65 -5.41 -1.63
N ARG A 60 -12.52 -5.83 -1.06
CA ARG A 60 -11.38 -4.95 -0.82
C ARG A 60 -10.30 -5.19 -1.86
N ARG A 61 -9.74 -4.09 -2.38
CA ARG A 61 -8.58 -4.09 -3.28
C ARG A 61 -7.61 -3.00 -2.87
N ASN A 62 -6.32 -3.21 -3.16
CA ASN A 62 -5.30 -2.20 -2.93
C ASN A 62 -4.54 -1.92 -4.23
N PRO A 63 -5.03 -0.95 -5.03
CA PRO A 63 -4.42 -0.65 -6.32
C PRO A 63 -2.99 -0.16 -6.18
N ASP A 64 -2.66 0.56 -5.10
CA ASP A 64 -1.30 1.08 -4.87
C ASP A 64 -0.33 -0.09 -4.63
N GLN A 65 -0.70 -1.07 -3.79
CA GLN A 65 0.13 -2.27 -3.56
C GLN A 65 0.28 -3.12 -4.82
N ILE A 66 -0.79 -3.31 -5.59
CA ILE A 66 -0.73 -4.04 -6.87
C ILE A 66 0.26 -3.36 -7.81
N ASP A 67 0.12 -2.05 -7.99
CA ASP A 67 0.90 -1.32 -8.98
C ASP A 67 2.40 -1.34 -8.67
N ILE A 68 2.75 -1.11 -7.39
CA ILE A 68 4.13 -1.10 -6.95
C ILE A 68 4.71 -2.52 -6.97
N ALA A 69 3.97 -3.54 -6.51
CA ALA A 69 4.43 -4.93 -6.54
C ALA A 69 4.72 -5.40 -7.98
N LEU A 70 3.80 -5.13 -8.92
CA LEU A 70 4.01 -5.46 -10.34
C LEU A 70 5.17 -4.64 -10.94
N THR A 71 5.38 -3.40 -10.51
CA THR A 71 6.52 -2.58 -10.95
C THR A 71 7.84 -3.22 -10.54
N ILE A 72 7.97 -3.64 -9.28
CA ILE A 72 9.17 -4.29 -8.75
C ILE A 72 9.41 -5.64 -9.44
N LEU A 73 8.37 -6.47 -9.60
CA LEU A 73 8.50 -7.75 -10.29
C LEU A 73 8.91 -7.58 -11.76
N ARG A 74 8.38 -6.55 -12.42
CA ARG A 74 8.75 -6.19 -13.80
C ARG A 74 10.21 -5.75 -13.87
N ASP A 75 10.65 -4.90 -12.95
CA ASP A 75 12.03 -4.42 -12.93
C ASP A 75 13.00 -5.56 -12.62
N PHE A 76 12.65 -6.44 -11.68
CA PHE A 76 13.38 -7.68 -11.40
C PHE A 76 13.60 -8.52 -12.66
N LEU A 77 12.54 -8.80 -13.42
CA LEU A 77 12.65 -9.60 -14.65
C LEU A 77 13.41 -8.89 -15.77
N LYS A 78 13.34 -7.56 -15.85
CA LYS A 78 14.08 -6.78 -16.86
C LYS A 78 15.58 -6.76 -16.58
N THR A 79 15.98 -6.66 -15.31
CA THR A 79 17.40 -6.62 -14.92
C THR A 79 17.99 -8.01 -14.68
N THR A 80 17.15 -9.07 -14.75
CA THR A 80 17.57 -10.45 -14.49
C THR A 80 17.11 -11.37 -15.63
N PRO A 81 17.83 -11.39 -16.77
CA PRO A 81 17.37 -12.10 -17.98
C PRO A 81 17.16 -13.61 -17.82
N THR A 82 17.80 -14.23 -16.82
CA THR A 82 17.68 -15.65 -16.52
C THR A 82 16.44 -16.00 -15.69
N ALA A 83 15.82 -15.02 -15.03
CA ALA A 83 14.56 -15.21 -14.30
C ALA A 83 13.39 -15.22 -15.30
N LYS A 84 12.46 -16.17 -15.16
CA LYS A 84 11.27 -16.24 -16.01
C LYS A 84 10.04 -15.84 -15.23
N ALA A 85 9.15 -15.11 -15.88
CA ALA A 85 7.89 -14.71 -15.25
C ALA A 85 7.02 -15.93 -14.88
N ALA A 86 7.12 -17.03 -15.64
CA ALA A 86 6.41 -18.28 -15.36
C ALA A 86 6.78 -18.92 -14.01
N ASP A 87 7.99 -18.65 -13.50
CA ASP A 87 8.50 -19.20 -12.24
C ASP A 87 7.96 -18.43 -11.02
N ILE A 88 7.31 -17.28 -11.25
CA ILE A 88 6.77 -16.39 -10.23
C ILE A 88 5.28 -16.63 -10.04
N LEU A 89 4.88 -16.81 -8.80
CA LEU A 89 3.50 -16.97 -8.36
C LEU A 89 3.04 -15.80 -7.52
N ILE A 90 1.93 -15.18 -7.91
CA ILE A 90 1.28 -14.19 -7.06
C ILE A 90 0.20 -14.86 -6.23
N ILE A 91 0.28 -14.72 -4.90
CA ILE A 91 -0.77 -15.11 -3.97
C ILE A 91 -1.37 -13.87 -3.33
N THR A 92 -2.69 -13.82 -3.25
CA THR A 92 -3.42 -12.75 -2.55
C THR A 92 -4.54 -13.34 -1.69
N PRO A 93 -4.87 -12.77 -0.53
CA PRO A 93 -5.97 -13.30 0.29
C PRO A 93 -7.36 -13.11 -0.33
N TYR A 94 -7.53 -12.15 -1.26
CA TYR A 94 -8.83 -11.68 -1.72
C TYR A 94 -9.05 -11.94 -3.22
N ALA A 95 -10.23 -12.45 -3.59
CA ALA A 95 -10.58 -12.71 -4.99
C ALA A 95 -10.58 -11.44 -5.86
N ALA A 96 -11.12 -10.32 -5.34
CA ALA A 96 -11.11 -9.04 -6.06
C ALA A 96 -9.71 -8.49 -6.38
N MET A 97 -8.68 -8.93 -5.64
CA MET A 97 -7.30 -8.62 -5.98
C MET A 97 -6.82 -9.42 -7.19
N ILE A 98 -7.30 -10.65 -7.42
CA ILE A 98 -6.95 -11.45 -8.60
C ILE A 98 -7.37 -10.70 -9.86
N ASP A 99 -8.63 -10.26 -9.92
CA ASP A 99 -9.15 -9.53 -11.07
C ASP A 99 -8.42 -8.20 -11.28
N ALA A 100 -8.14 -7.48 -10.19
CA ALA A 100 -7.38 -6.24 -10.25
C ALA A 100 -5.93 -6.44 -10.72
N ILE A 101 -5.26 -7.52 -10.29
CA ILE A 101 -3.92 -7.90 -10.75
C ILE A 101 -3.95 -8.28 -12.23
N ALA A 102 -4.92 -9.10 -12.65
CA ALA A 102 -5.08 -9.52 -14.04
C ALA A 102 -5.33 -8.32 -14.96
N SER A 103 -6.20 -7.39 -14.53
CA SER A 103 -6.45 -6.13 -15.25
C SER A 103 -5.21 -5.24 -15.32
N ALA A 104 -4.50 -5.06 -14.20
CA ALA A 104 -3.27 -4.27 -14.17
C ALA A 104 -2.20 -4.83 -15.11
N ARG A 105 -2.00 -6.16 -15.15
CA ARG A 105 -1.02 -6.84 -16.01
C ARG A 105 -1.26 -6.65 -17.51
N LYS A 106 -2.47 -6.26 -17.95
CA LYS A 106 -2.75 -5.94 -19.36
C LYS A 106 -2.10 -4.64 -19.82
N ARG A 107 -1.70 -3.75 -18.89
CA ARG A 107 -1.07 -2.47 -19.24
C ARG A 107 0.29 -2.70 -19.92
N PRO A 108 0.64 -1.96 -20.99
CA PRO A 108 1.88 -2.19 -21.74
C PRO A 108 3.16 -2.17 -20.91
N ARG A 109 3.22 -1.32 -19.87
CA ARG A 109 4.40 -1.25 -18.98
C ARG A 109 4.70 -2.55 -18.21
N PHE A 110 3.74 -3.46 -18.11
CA PHE A 110 3.88 -4.75 -17.44
C PHE A 110 3.95 -5.93 -18.45
N ALA A 111 4.30 -5.67 -19.71
CA ALA A 111 4.42 -6.71 -20.74
C ALA A 111 5.34 -7.89 -20.34
N ALA A 112 6.42 -7.62 -19.60
CA ALA A 112 7.33 -8.66 -19.09
C ALA A 112 6.64 -9.66 -18.13
N LEU A 113 5.49 -9.31 -17.58
CA LEU A 113 4.70 -10.14 -16.66
C LEU A 113 3.60 -10.94 -17.37
N GLN A 114 3.44 -10.82 -18.69
CA GLN A 114 2.32 -11.46 -19.39
C GLN A 114 2.36 -12.98 -19.33
N THR A 115 3.54 -13.59 -19.34
CA THR A 115 3.72 -15.05 -19.28
C THR A 115 3.60 -15.63 -17.86
N MET A 116 3.42 -14.81 -16.81
CA MET A 116 3.14 -15.33 -15.48
C MET A 116 1.80 -16.07 -15.46
N ARG A 117 1.69 -17.10 -14.64
CA ARG A 117 0.39 -17.71 -14.31
C ARG A 117 -0.58 -16.69 -13.70
N PRO A 118 -1.91 -16.94 -13.74
CA PRO A 118 -2.88 -16.11 -13.01
C PRO A 118 -2.54 -16.04 -11.52
N ALA A 119 -2.90 -14.92 -10.88
CA ALA A 119 -2.79 -14.81 -9.42
C ALA A 119 -3.79 -15.77 -8.77
N SER A 120 -3.42 -16.31 -7.60
CA SER A 120 -4.22 -17.29 -6.87
C SER A 120 -4.62 -16.77 -5.49
N THR A 121 -5.77 -17.22 -5.01
CA THR A 121 -6.12 -17.08 -3.60
C THR A 121 -5.48 -18.19 -2.77
N ILE A 122 -5.49 -18.03 -1.45
CA ILE A 122 -5.05 -19.05 -0.49
C ILE A 122 -5.87 -20.35 -0.66
N TYR A 123 -7.14 -20.25 -1.05
CA TYR A 123 -8.02 -21.40 -1.23
C TYR A 123 -7.80 -22.09 -2.58
N SER A 124 -7.55 -21.33 -3.63
CA SER A 124 -7.38 -21.88 -4.98
C SER A 124 -6.01 -22.50 -5.23
N ILE A 125 -5.09 -22.43 -4.26
CA ILE A 125 -3.69 -22.85 -4.40
C ILE A 125 -3.34 -24.18 -3.74
N GLN A 126 -4.35 -24.99 -3.39
CA GLN A 126 -4.10 -26.25 -2.70
C GLN A 126 -3.22 -27.19 -3.55
N GLY A 127 -1.98 -27.42 -3.10
CA GLY A 127 -0.99 -28.26 -3.78
C GLY A 127 -0.18 -27.58 -4.89
N GLN A 128 -0.33 -26.26 -5.10
CA GLN A 128 0.49 -25.52 -6.07
C GLN A 128 1.60 -24.74 -5.37
N GLU A 129 2.80 -24.80 -5.95
CA GLU A 129 4.00 -24.09 -5.49
C GLU A 129 4.61 -23.31 -6.65
N GLY A 130 5.37 -22.26 -6.34
CA GLY A 130 6.18 -21.50 -7.31
C GLY A 130 7.62 -21.44 -6.86
N ASP A 131 8.56 -21.28 -7.78
CA ASP A 131 9.97 -21.15 -7.42
C ASP A 131 10.16 -19.83 -6.65
N MET A 132 9.50 -18.77 -7.11
CA MET A 132 9.30 -17.53 -6.36
C MET A 132 7.82 -17.30 -6.06
N VAL A 133 7.49 -16.94 -4.82
CA VAL A 133 6.15 -16.47 -4.43
C VAL A 133 6.19 -15.00 -4.06
N ALA A 134 5.31 -14.24 -4.69
CA ALA A 134 4.97 -12.87 -4.37
C ALA A 134 3.61 -12.84 -3.66
N VAL A 135 3.60 -12.68 -2.34
CA VAL A 135 2.37 -12.50 -1.57
C VAL A 135 1.98 -11.03 -1.61
N ILE A 136 0.82 -10.67 -2.14
CA ILE A 136 0.27 -9.30 -2.09
C ILE A 136 -0.90 -9.30 -1.11
N THR A 137 -0.71 -8.70 0.07
CA THR A 137 -1.68 -8.79 1.17
C THR A 137 -2.97 -8.00 0.92
N GLY A 138 -2.88 -6.83 0.27
CA GLY A 138 -4.04 -5.99 -0.06
C GLY A 138 -4.64 -5.21 1.11
N THR A 139 -4.16 -5.43 2.33
CA THR A 139 -4.63 -4.74 3.54
C THR A 139 -3.63 -3.70 4.04
N THR A 140 -4.10 -2.85 4.94
CA THR A 140 -3.34 -1.75 5.55
C THR A 140 -3.65 -1.71 7.04
N LYS A 141 -2.80 -1.05 7.83
CA LYS A 141 -3.04 -0.83 9.26
C LYS A 141 -4.41 -0.21 9.56
N ALA A 142 -4.95 0.60 8.64
CA ALA A 142 -6.24 1.26 8.81
C ALA A 142 -7.42 0.28 8.78
N VAL A 143 -7.36 -0.76 7.92
CA VAL A 143 -8.43 -1.76 7.78
C VAL A 143 -8.19 -3.03 8.60
N GLY A 144 -6.94 -3.24 9.03
CA GLY A 144 -6.49 -4.39 9.78
C GLY A 144 -6.06 -5.58 8.90
N PRO A 145 -5.51 -6.64 9.52
CA PRO A 145 -4.90 -7.77 8.80
C PRO A 145 -5.90 -8.62 8.00
N GLY A 146 -7.17 -8.65 8.39
CA GLY A 146 -8.17 -9.46 7.72
C GLY A 146 -7.76 -10.93 7.63
N PHE A 147 -7.63 -11.46 6.42
CA PHE A 147 -7.35 -12.89 6.20
C PHE A 147 -5.95 -13.33 6.66
N THR A 148 -4.98 -12.41 6.76
CA THR A 148 -3.62 -12.72 7.21
C THR A 148 -3.52 -12.87 8.73
N ALA A 149 -4.59 -12.57 9.47
CA ALA A 149 -4.66 -12.80 10.91
C ALA A 149 -4.91 -14.27 11.31
N ASP A 150 -5.44 -15.06 10.39
CA ASP A 150 -5.63 -16.50 10.61
C ASP A 150 -4.31 -17.23 10.37
N ASP A 151 -3.81 -17.90 11.41
CA ASP A 151 -2.50 -18.56 11.39
C ASP A 151 -2.41 -19.67 10.33
N ARG A 152 -3.52 -20.38 10.04
CA ARG A 152 -3.54 -21.45 9.04
C ARG A 152 -3.40 -20.85 7.64
N ARG A 153 -4.16 -19.79 7.37
CA ARG A 153 -4.09 -19.05 6.09
C ARG A 153 -2.73 -18.41 5.90
N LEU A 154 -2.16 -17.83 6.96
CA LEU A 154 -0.83 -17.24 6.95
C LEU A 154 0.25 -18.30 6.64
N ASN A 155 0.20 -19.45 7.30
CA ASN A 155 1.14 -20.54 7.06
C ASN A 155 1.09 -21.00 5.59
N VAL A 156 -0.10 -21.15 5.02
CA VAL A 156 -0.25 -21.47 3.59
C VAL A 156 0.44 -20.42 2.73
N MET A 157 0.16 -19.12 2.91
CA MET A 157 0.80 -18.06 2.11
C MET A 157 2.33 -18.07 2.22
N MET A 158 2.85 -18.33 3.42
CA MET A 158 4.30 -18.29 3.69
C MET A 158 5.03 -19.56 3.23
N SER A 159 4.35 -20.61 2.76
CA SER A 159 4.96 -21.93 2.47
C SER A 159 4.80 -22.41 1.03
N ARG A 160 4.32 -21.56 0.10
CA ARG A 160 4.16 -21.95 -1.32
C ARG A 160 5.38 -21.70 -2.21
N HIS A 161 6.48 -21.20 -1.65
CA HIS A 161 7.69 -20.95 -2.40
C HIS A 161 8.66 -22.11 -2.23
N LYS A 162 9.32 -22.49 -3.33
CA LYS A 162 10.41 -23.46 -3.29
C LYS A 162 11.76 -22.78 -3.04
N SER A 163 11.93 -21.56 -3.55
CA SER A 163 13.20 -20.84 -3.47
C SER A 163 13.09 -19.46 -2.85
N ALA A 164 12.20 -18.59 -3.34
CA ALA A 164 12.19 -17.18 -2.95
C ALA A 164 10.80 -16.73 -2.48
N LEU A 165 10.73 -15.98 -1.38
CA LEU A 165 9.49 -15.40 -0.86
C LEU A 165 9.60 -13.88 -0.73
N VAL A 166 8.67 -13.18 -1.37
CA VAL A 166 8.49 -11.74 -1.20
C VAL A 166 7.08 -11.44 -0.74
N VAL A 167 6.95 -10.72 0.37
CA VAL A 167 5.67 -10.28 0.93
C VAL A 167 5.51 -8.79 0.72
N PHE A 168 4.48 -8.40 -0.03
CA PHE A 168 4.11 -7.04 -0.33
C PHE A 168 2.92 -6.62 0.54
N GLY A 169 3.08 -5.57 1.34
CA GLY A 169 2.01 -5.15 2.25
C GLY A 169 2.34 -4.02 3.21
N ASP A 170 1.46 -3.84 4.18
CA ASP A 170 1.70 -2.94 5.31
C ASP A 170 2.30 -3.71 6.48
N LEU A 171 3.55 -3.41 6.83
CA LEU A 171 4.29 -4.07 7.91
C LEU A 171 3.60 -3.89 9.26
N HIS A 172 2.91 -2.76 9.44
CA HIS A 172 2.23 -2.40 10.68
C HIS A 172 0.77 -2.84 10.72
N VAL A 173 0.35 -3.69 9.78
CA VAL A 173 -1.02 -4.21 9.72
C VAL A 173 -1.40 -4.97 11.00
N ALA A 174 -0.43 -5.65 11.63
CA ALA A 174 -0.60 -6.38 12.88
C ALA A 174 -0.33 -5.52 14.14
N GLY A 175 -0.27 -4.20 13.99
CA GLY A 175 -0.03 -3.25 15.06
C GLY A 175 1.40 -2.68 15.07
N HIS A 176 1.74 -1.95 16.13
CA HIS A 176 3.07 -1.38 16.28
C HIS A 176 4.11 -2.49 16.52
N LEU A 177 5.24 -2.38 15.81
CA LEU A 177 6.41 -3.24 15.96
C LEU A 177 7.44 -2.49 16.81
N GLU A 178 8.12 -3.20 17.70
CA GLU A 178 9.14 -2.60 18.55
C GLU A 178 10.44 -2.51 17.75
N LYS A 179 11.17 -1.40 17.82
CA LYS A 179 12.56 -1.39 17.36
C LYS A 179 13.38 -2.07 18.45
N THR A 180 13.88 -3.28 18.20
CA THR A 180 14.76 -3.93 19.15
C THR A 180 16.15 -3.30 19.02
N ASN A 181 16.56 -2.56 20.05
CA ASN A 181 17.98 -2.25 20.21
C ASN A 181 18.68 -3.54 20.68
N PRO A 182 19.92 -3.81 20.24
CA PRO A 182 20.66 -4.96 20.74
C PRO A 182 20.71 -4.89 22.27
N VAL A 183 20.18 -5.93 22.90
CA VAL A 183 20.11 -6.06 24.35
C VAL A 183 21.54 -6.06 24.88
N ALA A 184 21.91 -5.05 25.68
CA ALA A 184 23.23 -4.98 26.29
C ALA A 184 23.51 -6.26 27.08
N LYS A 185 24.70 -6.84 26.91
CA LYS A 185 25.12 -8.07 27.59
C LYS A 185 24.93 -7.90 29.11
N GLY A 186 23.97 -8.61 29.70
CA GLY A 186 23.67 -8.57 31.14
C GLY A 186 22.34 -7.91 31.53
N SER A 187 21.60 -7.27 30.61
CA SER A 187 20.25 -6.79 30.94
C SER A 187 19.23 -7.93 30.96
N LYS A 188 18.36 -7.95 31.98
CA LYS A 188 17.23 -8.90 32.05
C LYS A 188 16.41 -8.80 30.76
N PRO A 189 15.97 -9.93 30.17
CA PRO A 189 15.08 -9.88 29.01
C PRO A 189 13.85 -9.05 29.36
N PRO A 190 13.45 -8.09 28.51
CA PRO A 190 12.25 -7.30 28.75
C PRO A 190 11.06 -8.25 28.94
N LYS A 191 10.20 -7.98 29.93
CA LYS A 191 8.95 -8.73 30.11
C LYS A 191 8.20 -8.72 28.78
N ALA A 192 7.83 -9.89 28.28
CA ALA A 192 7.07 -10.01 27.03
C ALA A 192 5.77 -9.21 27.17
N LYS A 193 5.69 -8.04 26.51
CA LYS A 193 4.47 -7.24 26.47
C LYS A 193 3.40 -8.04 25.75
N GLU A 194 2.18 -8.02 26.29
CA GLU A 194 1.04 -8.64 25.61
C GLU A 194 0.86 -8.00 24.23
N ILE A 195 0.61 -8.83 23.22
CA ILE A 195 0.32 -8.35 21.88
C ILE A 195 -1.03 -7.65 21.90
N ALA A 196 -1.02 -6.32 21.75
CA ALA A 196 -2.21 -5.49 21.69
C ALA A 196 -3.16 -5.97 20.59
N ALA A 197 -4.46 -5.90 20.88
CA ALA A 197 -5.49 -6.16 19.89
C ALA A 197 -5.47 -5.07 18.80
N VAL A 198 -5.68 -5.48 17.56
CA VAL A 198 -5.80 -4.58 16.42
C VAL A 198 -7.22 -4.55 15.90
N ARG A 199 -7.61 -3.37 15.43
CA ARG A 199 -8.89 -3.13 14.78
C ARG A 199 -8.93 -3.89 13.45
N VAL A 200 -9.99 -4.65 13.22
CA VAL A 200 -10.32 -5.27 11.93
C VAL A 200 -11.71 -4.85 11.53
N GLN A 201 -11.87 -4.44 10.28
CA GLN A 201 -13.17 -4.11 9.72
C GLN A 201 -13.64 -5.23 8.79
N ASN A 202 -14.79 -5.85 9.09
CA ASN A 202 -15.38 -6.88 8.23
C ASN A 202 -15.98 -6.26 6.94
N PRO A 203 -16.46 -7.09 5.99
CA PRO A 203 -17.14 -6.59 4.79
C PRO A 203 -18.39 -5.75 5.09
N GLU A 204 -19.10 -6.00 6.19
CA GLU A 204 -20.30 -5.27 6.62
C GLU A 204 -19.96 -3.89 7.19
N GLY A 205 -18.70 -3.64 7.56
CA GLY A 205 -18.24 -2.40 8.17
C GLY A 205 -18.16 -2.44 9.69
N GLU A 206 -18.61 -3.54 10.31
CA GLU A 206 -18.46 -3.83 11.72
C GLU A 206 -16.98 -3.92 12.09
N VAL A 207 -16.68 -3.49 13.31
CA VAL A 207 -15.33 -3.41 13.84
C VAL A 207 -15.15 -4.47 14.91
N THR A 208 -14.20 -5.38 14.70
CA THR A 208 -13.78 -6.36 15.69
C THR A 208 -12.33 -6.12 16.10
N PHE A 209 -11.96 -6.62 17.29
CA PHE A 209 -10.60 -6.53 17.80
C PHE A 209 -10.01 -7.92 17.90
N ILE A 210 -8.88 -8.13 17.23
CA ILE A 210 -8.20 -9.43 17.20
C ILE A 210 -6.73 -9.30 17.58
N ARG A 211 -6.12 -10.38 18.03
CA ARG A 211 -4.69 -10.43 18.37
C ARG A 211 -3.94 -11.34 17.39
N PRO A 212 -3.41 -10.80 16.27
CA PRO A 212 -2.73 -11.58 15.24
C PRO A 212 -1.29 -11.93 15.67
N LYS A 213 -1.15 -12.83 16.65
CA LYS A 213 0.11 -13.12 17.33
C LYS A 213 1.21 -13.59 16.36
N CYS A 214 0.90 -14.55 15.49
CA CYS A 214 1.89 -15.11 14.57
C CYS A 214 2.30 -14.10 13.50
N LEU A 215 1.34 -13.39 12.90
CA LEU A 215 1.64 -12.34 11.92
C LEU A 215 2.53 -11.24 12.52
N LYS A 216 2.22 -10.76 13.72
CA LYS A 216 3.04 -9.75 14.40
C LYS A 216 4.46 -10.26 14.64
N LYS A 217 4.60 -11.51 15.08
CA LYS A 217 5.91 -12.13 15.34
C LYS A 217 6.73 -12.28 14.06
N ILE A 218 6.12 -12.70 12.95
CA ILE A 218 6.79 -12.80 11.65
C ILE A 218 7.26 -11.42 11.18
N ASN A 219 6.39 -10.41 11.23
CA ASN A 219 6.75 -9.05 10.83
C ASN A 219 7.88 -8.47 11.71
N GLN A 220 7.85 -8.75 13.02
CA GLN A 220 8.92 -8.35 13.95
C GLN A 220 10.25 -9.03 13.60
N ILE A 221 10.24 -10.34 13.33
CA ILE A 221 11.45 -11.08 12.94
C ILE A 221 12.04 -10.49 11.64
N LEU A 222 11.23 -10.22 10.64
CA LEU A 222 11.71 -9.64 9.37
C LEU A 222 12.29 -8.23 9.58
N LEU A 223 11.68 -7.43 10.45
CA LEU A 223 12.20 -6.12 10.83
C LEU A 223 13.55 -6.23 11.56
N ASP A 224 13.66 -7.10 12.57
CA ASP A 224 14.89 -7.27 13.35
C ASP A 224 16.04 -7.83 12.50
N LEU A 225 15.73 -8.65 11.48
CA LEU A 225 16.71 -9.16 10.53
C LEU A 225 17.10 -8.15 9.44
N GLY A 226 16.50 -6.95 9.42
CA GLY A 226 16.73 -5.95 8.37
C GLY A 226 16.21 -6.37 7.00
N ARG A 227 15.23 -7.27 6.95
CA ARG A 227 14.64 -7.85 5.72
C ARG A 227 13.40 -7.10 5.24
N VAL A 228 13.35 -5.80 5.50
CA VAL A 228 12.21 -4.94 5.16
C VAL A 228 12.65 -3.81 4.23
N LEU A 229 12.25 -3.88 2.97
CA LEU A 229 12.36 -2.76 2.03
C LEU A 229 11.15 -1.83 2.22
N THR A 230 11.36 -0.53 2.45
CA THR A 230 10.26 0.43 2.63
C THR A 230 10.06 1.29 1.39
N ILE A 231 8.83 1.35 0.88
CA ILE A 231 8.45 2.14 -0.29
C ILE A 231 7.25 3.02 0.06
N GLU A 232 7.31 4.29 -0.31
CA GLU A 232 6.19 5.22 -0.15
C GLU A 232 5.28 5.23 -1.40
N SER A 233 3.96 5.15 -1.19
CA SER A 233 3.00 5.31 -2.27
C SER A 233 3.02 6.73 -2.84
N ALA A 234 3.04 6.85 -4.18
CA ALA A 234 2.92 8.11 -4.89
C ALA A 234 1.61 8.86 -4.59
N TRP A 235 0.60 8.16 -4.07
CA TRP A 235 -0.67 8.76 -3.62
C TRP A 235 -0.46 9.89 -2.61
N LYS A 236 0.52 9.78 -1.71
CA LYS A 236 0.78 10.83 -0.71
C LYS A 236 1.17 12.16 -1.35
N LYS A 237 2.01 12.11 -2.40
CA LYS A 237 2.40 13.32 -3.17
C LYS A 237 1.16 13.95 -3.80
N LYS A 238 0.35 13.14 -4.49
CA LYS A 238 -0.91 13.60 -5.11
C LYS A 238 -1.90 14.21 -4.12
N VAL A 239 -2.07 13.63 -2.92
CA VAL A 239 -2.95 14.21 -1.88
C VAL A 239 -2.38 15.48 -1.28
N LYS A 240 -1.06 15.56 -1.07
CA LYS A 240 -0.43 16.80 -0.59
C LYS A 240 -0.56 17.91 -1.62
N GLU A 241 -0.32 17.61 -2.89
CA GLU A 241 -0.49 18.54 -4.01
C GLU A 241 -1.94 18.99 -4.12
N ALA A 242 -2.92 18.06 -4.06
CA ALA A 242 -4.34 18.40 -4.10
C ALA A 242 -4.81 19.21 -2.87
N ARG A 243 -4.30 18.91 -1.66
CA ARG A 243 -4.59 19.71 -0.46
C ARG A 243 -3.94 21.08 -0.50
N LYS A 244 -2.75 21.18 -1.08
CA LYS A 244 -2.07 22.47 -1.28
C LYS A 244 -2.85 23.30 -2.29
N ALA A 245 -3.22 22.74 -3.44
CA ALA A 245 -4.04 23.41 -4.44
C ALA A 245 -5.37 23.93 -3.86
N LYS A 246 -6.07 23.11 -3.06
CA LYS A 246 -7.29 23.57 -2.37
C LYS A 246 -7.06 24.68 -1.35
N LYS A 247 -5.92 24.66 -0.66
CA LYS A 247 -5.58 25.69 0.31
C LYS A 247 -5.16 26.98 -0.38
N ASP A 248 -4.48 26.87 -1.51
CA ASP A 248 -4.08 28.03 -2.32
C ASP A 248 -5.34 28.66 -2.97
N GLU A 249 -6.30 27.85 -3.44
CA GLU A 249 -7.62 28.30 -3.96
C GLU A 249 -8.49 28.97 -2.87
N GLU A 250 -8.52 28.42 -1.65
CA GLU A 250 -9.23 29.00 -0.50
C GLU A 250 -8.54 30.26 0.06
N VAL A 251 -7.25 30.49 -0.25
CA VAL A 251 -6.54 31.74 0.09
C VAL A 251 -6.78 32.78 -1.01
N GLU A 252 -6.81 32.38 -2.28
CA GLU A 252 -7.13 33.25 -3.42
C GLU A 252 -8.59 33.75 -3.36
N GLU A 253 -9.54 32.89 -2.97
CA GLU A 253 -10.94 33.32 -2.71
C GLU A 253 -11.07 34.27 -1.50
N VAL A 254 -10.14 34.25 -0.54
CA VAL A 254 -10.16 35.17 0.61
C VAL A 254 -9.46 36.49 0.30
N GLU A 255 -8.37 36.46 -0.48
CA GLU A 255 -7.71 37.68 -0.99
C GLU A 255 -8.60 38.42 -2.00
N GLU A 256 -9.33 37.73 -2.89
CA GLU A 256 -10.33 38.36 -3.76
C GLU A 256 -11.51 38.98 -2.99
N VAL A 257 -11.83 38.49 -1.79
CA VAL A 257 -12.90 39.08 -0.94
C VAL A 257 -12.39 40.26 -0.12
N GLU A 258 -11.13 40.23 0.36
CA GLU A 258 -10.50 41.39 1.03
C GLU A 258 -10.23 42.55 0.06
N GLU A 259 -9.88 42.29 -1.21
CA GLU A 259 -9.73 43.36 -2.23
C GLU A 259 -11.07 44.04 -2.62
N VAL A 260 -12.22 43.44 -2.31
CA VAL A 260 -13.54 44.02 -2.61
C VAL A 260 -14.08 44.86 -1.44
N GLU A 261 -13.58 44.71 -0.21
CA GLU A 261 -14.00 45.53 0.95
C GLU A 261 -13.23 46.86 1.12
N GLU A 262 -12.18 47.14 0.32
CA GLU A 262 -11.40 48.40 0.42
C GLU A 262 -11.78 49.52 -0.58
N VAL A 263 -12.92 49.43 -1.29
CA VAL A 263 -13.35 50.50 -2.23
C VAL A 263 -14.77 50.99 -1.96
N GLU A 264 -15.05 51.48 -0.74
CA GLU A 264 -16.12 52.46 -0.53
C GLU A 264 -15.70 53.47 0.54
N GLU A 265 -14.93 54.49 0.17
CA GLU A 265 -14.97 55.74 0.92
C GLU A 265 -14.52 56.96 0.08
N VAL A 266 -15.35 58.01 0.19
CA VAL A 266 -15.10 59.45 -0.06
C VAL A 266 -15.53 60.06 -1.42
N GLU A 267 -16.72 60.69 -1.37
CA GLU A 267 -17.06 62.10 -1.74
C GLU A 267 -16.59 62.69 -3.09
N GLU A 268 -17.28 63.60 -3.80
CA GLU A 268 -18.58 64.30 -3.78
C GLU A 268 -18.54 65.25 -5.01
N VAL A 269 -19.69 65.82 -5.41
CA VAL A 269 -19.89 67.00 -6.32
C VAL A 269 -19.46 66.85 -7.81
N GLU A 270 -20.15 67.34 -8.85
CA GLU A 270 -21.09 68.46 -9.03
C GLU A 270 -21.83 68.32 -10.39
N GLU A 271 -23.06 68.87 -10.43
CA GLU A 271 -24.00 69.33 -11.50
C GLU A 271 -23.69 69.08 -13.01
N VAL A 272 -24.65 68.93 -13.94
CA VAL A 272 -25.63 69.94 -14.40
C VAL A 272 -26.72 69.29 -15.31
N GLU A 273 -27.95 69.79 -15.14
CA GLU A 273 -29.14 69.92 -16.02
C GLU A 273 -29.29 69.11 -17.33
N GLU A 274 -30.48 68.50 -17.53
CA GLU A 274 -31.45 69.03 -18.50
C GLU A 274 -32.87 68.45 -18.28
N VAL A 275 -33.83 69.31 -18.61
CA VAL A 275 -35.27 69.29 -18.36
C VAL A 275 -36.01 68.61 -19.51
N GLU A 276 -37.04 67.80 -19.24
CA GLU A 276 -38.33 67.92 -19.96
C GLU A 276 -39.48 67.17 -19.25
N GLU A 277 -40.61 67.88 -19.15
CA GLU A 277 -41.90 67.52 -18.55
C GLU A 277 -42.64 66.43 -19.35
N ALA A 278 -43.45 65.60 -18.67
CA ALA A 278 -44.92 65.64 -18.80
C ALA A 278 -45.65 64.47 -18.09
N GLU A 279 -46.52 64.88 -17.15
CA GLU A 279 -47.88 64.39 -16.89
C GLU A 279 -48.18 62.92 -16.47
N GLU A 280 -48.50 62.78 -15.18
CA GLU A 280 -49.42 61.80 -14.55
C GLU A 280 -50.90 62.04 -14.99
N PRO A 281 -51.90 61.12 -14.79
CA PRO A 281 -52.12 60.43 -13.51
C PRO A 281 -52.78 59.02 -13.50
N LYS A 282 -52.53 58.35 -12.38
CA LYS A 282 -53.43 57.56 -11.51
C LYS A 282 -54.64 56.83 -12.12
N GLY A 283 -54.61 55.50 -11.95
CA GLY A 283 -55.81 54.66 -11.89
C GLY A 283 -55.62 53.52 -10.89
N ALA A 284 -55.93 53.77 -9.62
CA ALA A 284 -56.39 52.72 -8.72
C ALA A 284 -57.85 52.41 -9.05
N THR A 285 -58.30 51.15 -8.87
CA THR A 285 -59.57 50.76 -8.19
C THR A 285 -60.09 49.37 -8.66
N VAL A 286 -59.96 48.37 -7.76
CA VAL A 286 -61.02 47.46 -7.24
C VAL A 286 -61.80 46.56 -8.22
N LEU A 287 -61.49 45.25 -8.22
CA LEU A 287 -62.30 44.10 -7.74
C LEU A 287 -61.69 42.76 -8.19
#